data_AF-A0A5E5Q7K0-F1
#
_entry.id   AF-A0A5E5Q7K0-F1
#
_cell.length_a   1.000
_cell.length_b   1.000
_cell.length_c   1.000
_cell.angle_alpha   90.00
_cell.angle_beta   90.00
_cell.angle_gamma   90.00
#
_symmetry.space_group_name_H-M   'P 1'
#
loop_
_entity.id
_entity.type
_entity.pdbx_description
1 polymer ?
#
loop_
_entity_poly.entity_id
_entity_poly.type
_entity_poly.pdbx_seq_one_letter_code
_entity_poly.pdbx_strand_id
1 'polypeptide(L)'
;MIGDYTEEALSGHDIKVTGQIPYIPWAKIKGTHYYWDQSTGGSINGSILGVEIQLSPSSSIDFGQEDSNTIEHSGYARLNLSFPFNTNEKMTNFAFDKKAFRNSTKMDLTLLEMVERSQQIKIEKLLNKHATQSATSATIAEAATSTYTVVLSKKPTSDVTIRLTSSDTTAATVTPLLTFTRSNWSSPQMVTITGVNDGDTANETVVISHAISGGGYDALSMTNFTATMIDDDIIFKGLSYTLITSPDTGRIWLDRNLGATRVATSSTDSAAYGHLYQWGRNDDGHESRTSNTTTTRATTITPAHNNFIVNNITYNWTSADSNGALRAAAWES
;
A
#
# COMPACT_ATOMS: atom_id res chain seq x y z
N MET A 1 15.87 11.39 19.16
CA MET A 1 15.59 10.44 18.07
C MET A 1 15.48 9.07 18.68
N ILE A 2 14.33 8.42 18.52
CA ILE A 2 14.08 7.04 18.94
C ILE A 2 13.80 6.28 17.64
N GLY A 3 14.80 5.56 17.12
CA GLY A 3 14.72 4.92 15.79
C GLY A 3 14.46 5.94 14.66
N ASP A 4 13.52 5.62 13.78
CA ASP A 4 13.12 6.46 12.63
C ASP A 4 12.32 7.72 13.02
N TYR A 5 12.08 7.98 14.31
CA TYR A 5 11.16 9.05 14.73
C TYR A 5 11.84 10.18 15.53
N THR A 6 11.37 11.40 15.30
CA THR A 6 11.51 12.54 16.22
C THR A 6 10.25 12.68 17.05
N GLU A 7 10.43 13.04 18.30
CA GLU A 7 9.33 13.42 19.20
C GLU A 7 9.47 14.90 19.49
N GLU A 8 8.40 15.64 19.28
CA GLU A 8 8.36 17.08 19.55
C GLU A 8 7.19 17.40 20.48
N ALA A 9 7.43 18.31 21.42
CA ALA A 9 6.37 18.79 22.30
C ALA A 9 5.45 19.71 21.50
N LEU A 10 4.15 19.41 21.55
CA LEU A 10 3.14 20.20 20.85
C LEU A 10 2.96 21.55 21.54
N SER A 11 2.93 22.61 20.73
CA SER A 11 2.46 23.92 21.19
C SER A 11 0.94 23.94 21.21
N GLY A 12 0.34 24.66 22.15
CA GLY A 12 -1.10 24.73 22.25
C GLY A 12 -1.58 25.36 23.55
N HIS A 13 -2.87 25.22 23.80
CA HIS A 13 -3.54 25.77 24.96
C HIS A 13 -4.74 24.92 25.38
N ASP A 14 -5.09 25.01 26.66
CA ASP A 14 -6.35 24.52 27.20
C ASP A 14 -7.08 25.65 27.94
N ILE A 15 -8.41 25.55 27.96
CA ILE A 15 -9.28 26.42 28.74
C ILE A 15 -10.14 25.51 29.59
N LYS A 16 -10.00 25.64 30.91
CA LYS A 16 -10.76 24.89 31.88
C LYS A 16 -11.72 25.80 32.63
N VAL A 17 -12.98 25.39 32.68
CA VAL A 17 -14.04 26.02 33.45
C VAL A 17 -14.56 25.02 34.47
N THR A 18 -14.51 25.39 35.73
CA THR A 18 -15.00 24.58 36.85
C THR A 18 -16.06 25.35 37.61
N GLY A 19 -17.19 24.73 37.94
CA GLY A 19 -18.27 25.36 38.69
C GLY A 19 -18.97 24.39 39.64
N GLN A 20 -19.48 24.90 40.76
CA GLN A 20 -20.31 24.10 41.68
C GLN A 20 -21.62 23.72 40.98
N ILE A 21 -22.10 22.49 41.16
CA ILE A 21 -23.43 22.10 40.66
C ILE A 21 -24.52 22.73 41.55
N PRO A 22 -25.58 23.33 40.95
CA PRO A 22 -26.66 23.96 41.71
C PRO A 22 -27.28 23.02 42.75
N TYR A 23 -27.40 23.49 44.00
CA TYR A 23 -27.93 22.76 45.15
C TYR A 23 -27.11 21.54 45.60
N ILE A 24 -25.97 21.26 44.96
CA ILE A 24 -25.09 20.13 45.27
C ILE A 24 -23.71 20.69 45.68
N PRO A 25 -23.52 21.06 46.95
CA PRO A 25 -22.30 21.77 47.39
C PRO A 25 -21.05 20.92 47.39
N TRP A 26 -21.21 19.60 47.31
CA TRP A 26 -20.13 18.62 47.28
C TRP A 26 -19.76 18.16 45.87
N ALA A 27 -20.38 18.71 44.82
CA ALA A 27 -20.08 18.37 43.44
C ALA A 27 -19.73 19.59 42.60
N LYS A 28 -18.75 19.43 41.71
CA LYS A 28 -18.37 20.43 40.70
C LYS A 28 -18.50 19.82 39.31
N ILE A 29 -19.00 20.60 38.36
CA ILE A 29 -18.91 20.29 36.94
C ILE A 29 -17.66 20.95 36.36
N LYS A 30 -16.98 20.23 35.46
CA LYS A 30 -15.78 20.66 34.77
C LYS A 30 -15.98 20.55 33.27
N GLY A 31 -15.68 21.62 32.55
CA GLY A 31 -15.55 21.64 31.11
C GLY A 31 -14.14 22.07 30.74
N THR A 32 -13.45 21.27 29.95
CA THR A 32 -12.14 21.65 29.38
C THR A 32 -12.25 21.61 27.87
N HIS A 33 -11.79 22.66 27.19
CA HIS A 33 -11.54 22.63 25.75
C HIS A 33 -10.04 22.80 25.53
N TYR A 34 -9.46 22.04 24.63
CA TYR A 34 -8.03 22.14 24.32
C TYR A 34 -7.78 22.14 22.82
N TYR A 35 -6.64 22.73 22.46
CA TYR A 35 -6.17 22.83 21.09
C TYR A 35 -4.64 22.72 21.06
N TRP A 36 -4.11 21.83 20.22
CA TRP A 36 -2.68 21.57 20.05
C TRP A 36 -2.30 21.62 18.57
N ASP A 37 -1.29 22.41 18.22
CA ASP A 37 -0.78 22.56 16.86
C ASP A 37 0.19 21.42 16.53
N GLN A 38 -0.14 20.62 15.51
CA GLN A 38 0.74 19.59 14.96
C GLN A 38 1.59 20.15 13.82
N SER A 39 2.84 19.71 13.70
CA SER A 39 3.74 20.13 12.60
C SER A 39 3.45 19.40 11.28
N THR A 40 2.89 18.20 11.34
CA THR A 40 2.71 17.30 10.19
C THR A 40 1.34 16.60 10.20
N GLY A 41 0.30 17.36 10.54
CA GLY A 41 -1.09 16.89 10.56
C GLY A 41 -2.08 18.04 10.76
N GLY A 42 -3.37 17.70 10.84
CA GLY A 42 -4.38 18.66 11.30
C GLY A 42 -4.30 18.81 12.82
N SER A 43 -4.44 20.02 13.33
CA SER A 43 -4.36 20.31 14.77
C SER A 43 -5.29 19.42 15.60
N ILE A 44 -4.87 19.06 16.81
CA ILE A 44 -5.67 18.24 17.73
C ILE A 44 -6.56 19.16 18.54
N ASN A 45 -7.87 18.94 18.49
CA ASN A 45 -8.83 19.65 19.32
C ASN A 45 -9.84 18.69 19.94
N GLY A 46 -10.24 19.01 21.17
CA GLY A 46 -11.12 18.13 21.93
C GLY A 46 -11.72 18.82 23.14
N SER A 47 -12.67 18.14 23.74
CA SER A 47 -13.36 18.61 24.93
C SER A 47 -13.46 17.50 25.97
N ILE A 48 -13.34 17.89 27.24
CA ILE A 48 -13.51 17.00 28.39
C ILE A 48 -14.66 17.54 29.21
N LEU A 49 -15.68 16.70 29.44
CA LEU A 49 -16.75 16.96 30.38
C LEU A 49 -16.60 16.02 31.57
N GLY A 50 -16.54 16.60 32.77
CA GLY A 50 -16.34 15.84 34.00
C GLY A 50 -17.15 16.35 35.18
N VAL A 51 -17.27 15.49 36.18
CA VAL A 51 -17.88 15.78 37.48
C VAL A 51 -16.91 15.35 38.57
N GLU A 52 -16.58 16.30 39.44
CA GLU A 52 -15.82 16.05 40.66
C GLU A 52 -16.77 15.94 41.85
N ILE A 53 -16.57 14.90 42.66
CA ILE A 53 -17.30 14.62 43.90
C ILE A 53 -16.31 14.77 45.05
N GLN A 54 -16.56 15.72 45.93
CA GLN A 54 -15.78 15.92 47.14
C GLN A 54 -16.20 14.92 48.22
N LEU A 55 -15.29 14.05 48.63
CA LEU A 55 -15.52 13.06 49.68
C LEU A 55 -15.19 13.63 51.07
N SER A 56 -14.14 14.46 51.15
CA SER A 56 -13.71 15.18 52.35
C SER A 56 -12.91 16.43 51.94
N PRO A 57 -12.48 17.28 52.89
CA PRO A 57 -11.60 18.41 52.57
C PRO A 57 -10.30 18.03 51.83
N SER A 58 -9.77 16.82 52.02
CA SER A 58 -8.53 16.35 51.38
C SER A 58 -8.71 15.23 50.37
N SER A 59 -9.95 14.82 50.05
CA SER A 59 -10.19 13.75 49.09
C SER A 59 -11.36 14.05 48.13
N SER A 60 -11.15 13.78 46.85
CA SER A 60 -12.18 13.91 45.82
C SER A 60 -12.04 12.81 44.76
N ILE A 61 -13.15 12.47 44.11
CA ILE A 61 -13.15 11.60 42.93
C ILE A 61 -13.67 12.40 41.74
N ASP A 62 -12.96 12.34 40.63
CA ASP A 62 -13.31 13.00 39.37
C ASP A 62 -13.61 11.94 38.32
N PHE A 63 -14.76 12.06 37.67
CA PHE A 63 -15.15 11.23 36.53
C PHE A 63 -15.30 12.13 35.32
N GLY A 64 -14.90 11.66 34.15
CA GLY A 64 -15.13 12.44 32.93
C GLY A 64 -15.07 11.63 31.66
N GLN A 65 -15.50 12.27 30.58
CA GLN A 65 -15.41 11.76 29.24
C GLN A 65 -14.70 12.79 28.37
N GLU A 66 -13.80 12.30 27.53
CA GLU A 66 -13.04 13.06 26.55
C GLU A 66 -13.49 12.67 25.15
N ASP A 67 -13.75 13.67 24.32
CA ASP A 67 -14.02 13.49 22.90
C ASP A 67 -13.15 14.46 22.09
N SER A 68 -12.53 13.95 21.02
CA SER A 68 -11.60 14.72 20.20
C SER A 68 -11.56 14.21 18.76
N ASN A 69 -10.94 14.99 17.88
CA ASN A 69 -10.72 14.58 16.50
C ASN A 69 -9.69 13.45 16.30
N THR A 70 -9.00 13.01 17.36
CA THR A 70 -7.97 11.94 17.29
C THR A 70 -8.27 10.75 18.19
N ILE A 71 -9.20 10.89 19.14
CA ILE A 71 -9.60 9.87 20.10
C ILE A 71 -11.12 9.81 20.12
N GLU A 72 -11.66 8.66 19.78
CA GLU A 72 -13.09 8.40 19.87
C GLU A 72 -13.46 8.11 21.33
N HIS A 73 -14.19 9.03 21.98
CA HIS A 73 -14.87 8.89 23.28
C HIS A 73 -14.16 8.01 24.34
N SER A 74 -13.31 8.63 25.18
CA SER A 74 -12.61 7.95 26.28
C SER A 74 -13.11 8.40 27.66
N GLY A 75 -13.53 7.45 28.50
CA GLY A 75 -13.93 7.72 29.88
C GLY A 75 -12.76 7.58 30.88
N TYR A 76 -12.77 8.36 31.96
CA TYR A 76 -11.79 8.24 33.04
C TYR A 76 -12.42 8.36 34.42
N ALA A 77 -11.72 7.82 35.43
CA ALA A 77 -11.97 8.04 36.85
C ALA A 77 -10.64 8.35 37.55
N ARG A 78 -10.62 9.35 38.43
CA ARG A 78 -9.42 9.83 39.13
C ARG A 78 -9.71 10.07 40.60
N LEU A 79 -8.94 9.45 41.48
CA LEU A 79 -8.94 9.75 42.91
C LEU A 79 -7.86 10.80 43.21
N ASN A 80 -8.25 11.93 43.80
CA ASN A 80 -7.33 12.97 44.26
C ASN A 80 -7.23 12.93 45.78
N LEU A 81 -6.00 12.93 46.29
CA LEU A 81 -5.68 12.96 47.72
C LEU A 81 -4.68 14.09 48.00
N SER A 82 -5.02 14.99 48.92
CA SER A 82 -4.16 16.11 49.31
C SER A 82 -3.44 15.81 50.62
N PHE A 83 -2.12 15.98 50.64
CA PHE A 83 -1.27 15.78 51.83
C PHE A 83 -0.49 17.06 52.18
N PRO A 84 -0.31 17.38 53.48
CA PRO A 84 -0.88 16.68 54.64
C PRO A 84 -2.40 16.85 54.69
N PHE A 85 -3.10 15.90 55.31
CA PHE A 85 -4.55 15.99 55.47
C PHE A 85 -4.94 17.24 56.27
N ASN A 86 -6.07 17.83 55.91
CA ASN A 86 -6.62 18.99 56.60
C ASN A 86 -6.89 18.66 58.08
N THR A 87 -6.70 19.63 58.97
CA THR A 87 -6.95 19.44 60.41
C THR A 87 -8.44 19.22 60.73
N ASN A 88 -9.34 19.53 59.80
CA ASN A 88 -10.78 19.35 59.92
C ASN A 88 -11.34 18.27 58.97
N GLU A 89 -10.66 17.12 58.84
CA GLU A 89 -11.18 15.99 58.06
C GLU A 89 -12.53 15.49 58.60
N LYS A 90 -13.58 15.68 57.80
CA LYS A 90 -14.89 15.07 57.99
C LYS A 90 -15.43 14.63 56.64
N MET A 91 -16.06 13.46 56.60
CA MET A 91 -16.74 12.98 55.40
C MET A 91 -17.87 13.93 55.01
N THR A 92 -17.99 14.16 53.71
CA THR A 92 -19.12 14.84 53.10
C THR A 92 -20.43 14.11 53.44
N ASN A 93 -21.45 14.85 53.87
CA ASN A 93 -22.76 14.28 54.24
C ASN A 93 -23.70 14.05 53.04
N PHE A 94 -23.25 14.39 51.83
CA PHE A 94 -23.97 14.31 50.55
C PHE A 94 -25.37 14.95 50.53
N ALA A 95 -25.65 15.89 51.44
CA ALA A 95 -26.94 16.56 51.49
C ALA A 95 -27.08 17.60 50.37
N PHE A 96 -28.30 17.74 49.84
CA PHE A 96 -28.67 18.85 48.96
C PHE A 96 -28.83 20.14 49.78
N ASP A 97 -28.37 21.25 49.23
CA ASP A 97 -28.49 22.56 49.85
C ASP A 97 -29.80 23.25 49.44
N LYS A 98 -30.28 24.18 50.27
CA LYS A 98 -31.45 25.03 49.94
C LYS A 98 -31.08 26.19 49.02
N LYS A 99 -29.79 26.54 48.94
CA LYS A 99 -29.27 27.58 48.04
C LYS A 99 -28.60 26.94 46.83
N ALA A 100 -28.81 27.51 45.65
CA ALA A 100 -28.20 27.02 44.41
C ALA A 100 -26.66 27.01 44.50
N PHE A 101 -26.05 28.06 45.01
CA PHE A 101 -24.59 28.14 45.15
C PHE A 101 -24.20 28.56 46.57
N ARG A 102 -23.16 27.93 47.13
CA ARG A 102 -22.59 28.39 48.40
C ARG A 102 -21.71 29.60 48.14
N ASN A 103 -21.88 30.63 48.95
CA ASN A 103 -21.10 31.85 48.80
C ASN A 103 -19.67 31.60 49.30
N SER A 104 -18.69 31.60 48.40
CA SER A 104 -17.26 31.56 48.75
C SER A 104 -16.78 32.97 49.07
N THR A 105 -17.30 33.60 50.12
CA THR A 105 -17.01 35.00 50.48
C THR A 105 -15.58 35.26 50.98
N LYS A 106 -14.66 34.31 50.82
CA LYS A 106 -13.23 34.50 51.06
C LYS A 106 -12.45 33.91 49.88
N MET A 107 -11.81 34.78 49.10
CA MET A 107 -10.70 34.45 48.17
C MET A 107 -9.47 33.82 48.88
N ASP A 108 -9.56 33.60 50.19
CA ASP A 108 -8.45 33.16 51.05
C ASP A 108 -8.17 31.65 50.97
N LEU A 109 -9.10 30.85 50.43
CA LEU A 109 -9.00 29.38 50.37
C LEU A 109 -8.48 28.84 49.02
N THR A 110 -8.48 29.64 47.96
CA THR A 110 -7.93 29.25 46.64
C THR A 110 -6.48 29.73 46.44
N LEU A 111 -5.94 30.56 47.35
CA LEU A 111 -4.57 31.07 47.28
C LEU A 111 -3.50 29.96 47.40
N LEU A 112 -3.85 28.81 47.98
CA LEU A 112 -2.95 27.68 48.17
C LEU A 112 -3.30 26.47 47.29
N GLU A 113 -4.32 26.59 46.43
CA GLU A 113 -4.62 25.53 45.46
C GLU A 113 -3.54 25.48 44.39
N MET A 114 -3.17 24.28 43.97
CA MET A 114 -2.22 24.12 42.86
C MET A 114 -2.83 24.69 41.59
N VAL A 115 -2.00 25.31 40.76
CA VAL A 115 -2.42 25.83 39.46
C VAL A 115 -3.05 24.70 38.65
N GLU A 116 -4.31 24.90 38.25
CA GLU A 116 -5.01 23.98 37.36
C GLU A 116 -4.42 24.12 35.95
N ARG A 117 -3.63 23.13 35.53
CA ARG A 117 -3.07 23.02 34.18
C ARG A 117 -2.93 21.55 33.79
N SER A 118 -2.90 21.26 32.49
CA SER A 118 -2.37 19.98 32.02
C SER A 118 -0.89 19.85 32.38
N GLN A 119 -0.53 18.81 33.14
CA GLN A 119 0.85 18.53 33.53
C GLN A 119 1.52 17.47 32.64
N GLN A 120 0.77 16.89 31.71
CA GLN A 120 1.30 15.96 30.72
C GLN A 120 1.69 16.73 29.47
N ILE A 121 2.93 16.50 29.01
CA ILE A 121 3.41 17.06 27.75
C ILE A 121 2.76 16.25 26.63
N LYS A 122 1.97 16.92 25.79
CA LYS A 122 1.47 16.33 24.55
C LYS A 122 2.62 16.33 23.55
N ILE A 123 2.88 15.17 22.95
CA ILE A 123 3.95 14.98 21.98
C ILE A 123 3.37 14.53 20.64
N GLU A 124 4.00 14.96 19.56
CA GLU A 124 3.85 14.33 18.25
C GLU A 124 5.07 13.48 17.93
N LYS A 125 4.83 12.37 17.21
CA LYS A 125 5.85 11.45 16.76
C LYS A 125 5.94 11.51 15.25
N LEU A 126 7.03 12.08 14.74
CA LEU A 126 7.23 12.34 13.31
C LEU A 126 8.20 11.32 12.72
N LEU A 127 7.85 10.76 11.57
CA LEU A 127 8.77 9.89 10.84
C LEU A 127 9.82 10.75 10.12
N ASN A 128 11.09 10.55 10.47
CA ASN A 128 12.19 11.22 9.79
C ASN A 128 12.48 10.52 8.47
N LYS A 129 12.06 11.11 7.34
CA LYS A 129 12.49 10.67 6.01
C LYS A 129 13.94 11.09 5.75
N HIS A 130 14.89 10.30 6.23
CA HIS A 130 16.32 10.57 6.06
C HIS A 130 16.86 10.16 4.67
N ALA A 131 16.20 9.23 4.01
CA ALA A 131 16.37 8.90 2.60
C ALA A 131 15.00 8.90 1.91
N THR A 132 14.94 9.44 0.70
CA THR A 132 13.69 9.52 -0.09
C THR A 132 13.86 8.81 -1.42
N GLN A 133 12.85 8.04 -1.80
CA GLN A 133 12.72 7.43 -3.12
C GLN A 133 11.68 8.16 -3.97
N SER A 134 11.92 8.24 -5.29
CA SER A 134 10.96 8.85 -6.21
C SER A 134 9.71 8.00 -6.47
N ALA A 135 9.77 6.69 -6.18
CA ALA A 135 8.67 5.76 -6.31
C ALA A 135 8.84 4.59 -5.32
N THR A 136 7.73 3.98 -4.90
CA THR A 136 7.70 2.79 -4.04
C THR A 136 7.18 1.55 -4.75
N SER A 137 6.70 1.68 -5.98
CA SER A 137 6.24 0.55 -6.77
C SER A 137 6.32 0.86 -8.27
N ALA A 138 6.35 -0.20 -9.07
CA ALA A 138 6.17 -0.13 -10.52
C ALA A 138 5.62 -1.46 -11.04
N THR A 139 4.97 -1.41 -12.19
CA THR A 139 4.64 -2.57 -13.01
C THR A 139 5.65 -2.67 -14.14
N ILE A 140 6.27 -3.82 -14.31
CA ILE A 140 7.40 -4.04 -15.21
C ILE A 140 7.11 -5.30 -16.02
N ALA A 141 7.16 -5.21 -17.35
CA ALA A 141 7.08 -6.40 -18.18
C ALA A 141 8.37 -7.22 -18.07
N GLU A 142 8.30 -8.51 -18.34
CA GLU A 142 9.49 -9.34 -18.54
C GLU A 142 10.41 -8.73 -19.62
N ALA A 143 11.73 -8.94 -19.45
CA ALA A 143 12.79 -8.32 -20.24
C ALA A 143 12.80 -6.76 -20.30
N ALA A 144 11.88 -6.07 -19.63
CA ALA A 144 11.83 -4.62 -19.56
C ALA A 144 12.56 -4.08 -18.31
N THR A 145 12.81 -2.77 -18.30
CA THR A 145 13.45 -2.10 -17.17
C THR A 145 12.59 -0.98 -16.62
N SER A 146 12.60 -0.80 -15.31
CA SER A 146 12.05 0.38 -14.63
C SER A 146 13.13 1.02 -13.76
N THR A 147 13.00 2.32 -13.52
CA THR A 147 13.98 3.08 -12.74
C THR A 147 13.30 3.96 -11.71
N TYR A 148 13.95 4.10 -10.56
CA TYR A 148 13.61 5.13 -9.58
C TYR A 148 14.90 5.74 -9.02
N THR A 149 14.77 6.83 -8.26
CA THR A 149 15.93 7.49 -7.66
C THR A 149 15.85 7.44 -6.14
N VAL A 150 17.02 7.45 -5.51
CA VAL A 150 17.19 7.56 -4.05
C VAL A 150 18.08 8.77 -3.75
N VAL A 151 17.71 9.55 -2.74
CA VAL A 151 18.48 10.72 -2.29
C VAL A 151 18.48 10.79 -0.76
N LEU A 152 19.58 11.24 -0.16
CA LEU A 152 19.65 11.50 1.28
C LEU A 152 19.14 12.91 1.59
N SER A 153 18.37 13.05 2.66
CA SER A 153 17.81 14.33 3.10
C SER A 153 18.77 15.15 3.97
N LYS A 154 19.89 14.55 4.41
CA LYS A 154 20.89 15.20 5.25
C LYS A 154 22.30 14.81 4.83
N LYS A 155 23.24 15.75 4.98
CA LYS A 155 24.67 15.48 4.75
C LYS A 155 25.18 14.44 5.75
N PRO A 156 25.75 13.31 5.30
CA PRO A 156 26.21 12.25 6.19
C PRO A 156 27.54 12.61 6.85
N THR A 157 27.88 11.92 7.94
CA THR A 157 29.15 12.15 8.66
C THR A 157 30.34 11.51 7.96
N SER A 158 30.13 10.32 7.38
CA SER A 158 31.03 9.54 6.51
C SER A 158 30.23 8.96 5.33
N ASP A 159 30.80 8.07 4.53
CA ASP A 159 30.07 7.44 3.43
C ASP A 159 28.94 6.54 3.94
N VAL A 160 27.81 6.58 3.23
CA VAL A 160 26.61 5.76 3.45
C VAL A 160 26.49 4.77 2.31
N THR A 161 26.29 3.50 2.63
CA THR A 161 25.98 2.47 1.65
C THR A 161 24.55 2.00 1.79
N ILE A 162 23.84 1.90 0.68
CA ILE A 162 22.50 1.30 0.62
C ILE A 162 22.61 0.05 -0.23
N ARG A 163 22.47 -1.13 0.38
CA ARG A 163 22.42 -2.41 -0.31
C ARG A 163 20.98 -2.73 -0.68
N LEU A 164 20.73 -3.00 -1.94
CA LEU A 164 19.42 -3.40 -2.45
C LEU A 164 19.41 -4.89 -2.72
N THR A 165 18.34 -5.57 -2.33
CA THR A 165 18.20 -7.02 -2.52
C THR A 165 16.84 -7.33 -3.10
N SER A 166 16.83 -8.02 -4.25
CA SER A 166 15.61 -8.63 -4.78
C SER A 166 15.23 -9.85 -3.94
N SER A 167 13.95 -9.98 -3.61
CA SER A 167 13.40 -11.19 -2.97
C SER A 167 13.32 -12.38 -3.93
N ASP A 168 13.28 -12.10 -5.24
CA ASP A 168 13.28 -13.11 -6.28
C ASP A 168 14.09 -12.62 -7.49
N THR A 169 15.28 -13.19 -7.65
CA THR A 169 16.18 -12.87 -8.77
C THR A 169 15.85 -13.61 -10.06
N THR A 170 14.97 -14.63 -10.02
CA THR A 170 14.49 -15.28 -11.24
C THR A 170 13.42 -14.48 -11.95
N ALA A 171 12.71 -13.59 -11.24
CA ALA A 171 11.72 -12.68 -11.81
C ALA A 171 12.24 -11.24 -12.01
N ALA A 172 13.06 -10.71 -11.08
CA ALA A 172 13.64 -9.37 -11.25
C ALA A 172 15.02 -9.19 -10.60
N THR A 173 15.90 -8.50 -11.33
CA THR A 173 17.21 -8.05 -10.83
C THR A 173 17.22 -6.55 -10.55
N VAL A 174 18.13 -6.08 -9.69
CA VAL A 174 18.20 -4.68 -9.27
C VAL A 174 19.64 -4.21 -9.10
N THR A 175 19.89 -2.90 -9.27
CA THR A 175 21.15 -2.26 -8.86
C THR A 175 21.51 -2.66 -7.43
N PRO A 176 22.65 -3.34 -7.17
CA PRO A 176 22.87 -4.00 -5.88
C PRO A 176 23.32 -3.07 -4.75
N LEU A 177 23.95 -1.92 -5.08
CA LEU A 177 24.55 -1.03 -4.10
C LEU A 177 24.52 0.42 -4.58
N LEU A 178 24.13 1.34 -3.70
CA LEU A 178 24.32 2.78 -3.84
C LEU A 178 25.32 3.27 -2.80
N THR A 179 26.15 4.26 -3.15
CA THR A 179 27.13 4.86 -2.23
C THR A 179 26.99 6.37 -2.22
N PHE A 180 26.59 6.93 -1.08
CA PHE A 180 26.49 8.36 -0.86
C PHE A 180 27.65 8.85 0.00
N THR A 181 28.36 9.84 -0.50
CA THR A 181 29.46 10.54 0.17
C THR A 181 29.00 11.92 0.61
N ARG A 182 29.87 12.62 1.36
CA ARG A 182 29.64 14.02 1.74
C ARG A 182 29.51 14.99 0.57
N SER A 183 29.92 14.63 -0.65
CA SER A 183 29.84 15.48 -1.83
C SER A 183 28.63 15.18 -2.73
N ASN A 184 28.08 13.96 -2.71
CA ASN A 184 26.99 13.55 -3.60
C ASN A 184 25.68 13.19 -2.85
N TRP A 185 25.62 13.31 -1.52
CA TRP A 185 24.47 12.91 -0.69
C TRP A 185 23.12 13.50 -1.16
N SER A 186 23.15 14.73 -1.66
CA SER A 186 21.97 15.46 -2.14
C SER A 186 21.71 15.28 -3.64
N SER A 187 22.56 14.54 -4.34
CA SER A 187 22.37 14.19 -5.76
C SER A 187 21.59 12.88 -5.85
N PRO A 188 20.44 12.86 -6.55
CA PRO A 188 19.68 11.63 -6.74
C PRO A 188 20.53 10.56 -7.43
N GLN A 189 20.61 9.37 -6.84
CA GLN A 189 21.23 8.19 -7.47
C GLN A 189 20.17 7.28 -8.05
N MET A 190 20.41 6.79 -9.26
CA MET A 190 19.48 5.95 -10.00
C MET A 190 19.57 4.49 -9.54
N VAL A 191 18.42 3.87 -9.36
CA VAL A 191 18.25 2.43 -9.21
C VAL A 191 17.52 1.93 -10.45
N THR A 192 18.06 0.87 -11.05
CA THR A 192 17.46 0.15 -12.16
C THR A 192 16.96 -1.20 -11.68
N ILE A 193 15.71 -1.50 -11.99
CA ILE A 193 15.11 -2.83 -11.84
C ILE A 193 14.92 -3.38 -13.26
N THR A 194 15.34 -4.62 -13.47
CA THR A 194 15.22 -5.31 -14.76
C THR A 194 14.41 -6.59 -14.55
N GLY A 195 13.32 -6.70 -15.30
CA GLY A 195 12.56 -7.94 -15.40
C GLY A 195 13.37 -9.03 -16.07
N VAL A 196 13.33 -10.23 -15.51
CA VAL A 196 13.94 -11.42 -16.08
C VAL A 196 12.83 -12.17 -16.81
N ASN A 197 13.08 -12.58 -18.04
CA ASN A 197 12.17 -13.46 -18.77
C ASN A 197 12.31 -14.86 -18.19
N ASP A 198 11.21 -15.42 -17.73
CA ASP A 198 11.11 -16.84 -17.41
C ASP A 198 10.25 -17.57 -18.46
N GLY A 199 9.53 -18.60 -18.08
CA GLY A 199 8.83 -19.47 -19.04
C GLY A 199 7.50 -19.99 -18.49
N ASP A 200 6.93 -19.28 -17.51
CA ASP A 200 5.60 -19.59 -17.01
C ASP A 200 4.54 -18.65 -17.60
N THR A 201 3.46 -18.35 -16.86
CA THR A 201 2.39 -17.43 -17.33
C THR A 201 1.84 -16.59 -16.18
N ALA A 202 2.56 -16.60 -15.06
CA ALA A 202 2.13 -15.99 -13.83
C ALA A 202 2.71 -14.60 -13.73
N ASN A 203 1.95 -13.70 -13.12
CA ASN A 203 2.50 -12.40 -12.75
C ASN A 203 3.08 -12.51 -11.34
N GLU A 204 4.31 -12.07 -11.15
CA GLU A 204 5.00 -12.10 -9.86
C GLU A 204 4.93 -10.76 -9.15
N THR A 205 5.06 -10.82 -7.83
CA THR A 205 5.36 -9.64 -7.04
C THR A 205 6.73 -9.80 -6.40
N VAL A 206 7.67 -8.96 -6.83
CA VAL A 206 9.04 -8.92 -6.30
C VAL A 206 9.21 -7.73 -5.38
N VAL A 207 9.60 -8.01 -4.14
CA VAL A 207 9.97 -6.99 -3.16
C VAL A 207 11.48 -6.72 -3.25
N ILE A 208 11.86 -5.46 -3.42
CA ILE A 208 13.23 -4.98 -3.28
C ILE A 208 13.39 -4.37 -1.89
N SER A 209 14.28 -4.96 -1.10
CA SER A 209 14.62 -4.48 0.24
C SER A 209 15.88 -3.62 0.25
N HIS A 210 15.96 -2.69 1.20
CA HIS A 210 17.07 -1.75 1.35
C HIS A 210 17.70 -1.89 2.73
N ALA A 211 19.02 -2.13 2.77
CA ALA A 211 19.81 -2.12 4.00
C ALA A 211 20.78 -0.95 3.97
N ILE A 212 20.62 -0.01 4.90
CA ILE A 212 21.42 1.21 5.00
C ILE A 212 22.48 1.06 6.08
N SER A 213 23.70 1.50 5.83
CA SER A 213 24.78 1.54 6.80
C SER A 213 25.75 2.69 6.56
N GLY A 214 26.46 3.09 7.60
CA GLY A 214 27.46 4.15 7.58
C GLY A 214 26.88 5.56 7.70
N GLY A 215 27.77 6.55 7.82
CA GLY A 215 27.45 7.98 7.73
C GLY A 215 26.44 8.54 8.74
N GLY A 216 26.13 7.79 9.81
CA GLY A 216 25.10 8.15 10.79
C GLY A 216 23.69 7.67 10.42
N TYR A 217 23.59 6.74 9.47
CA TYR A 217 22.34 6.18 8.98
C TYR A 217 22.07 4.74 9.44
N ASP A 218 22.93 4.17 10.28
CA ASP A 218 22.93 2.75 10.66
C ASP A 218 21.65 2.26 11.36
N ALA A 219 20.90 3.16 12.00
CA ALA A 219 19.66 2.84 12.71
C ALA A 219 18.41 3.12 11.88
N LEU A 220 18.56 3.48 10.60
CA LEU A 220 17.48 3.97 9.77
C LEU A 220 16.98 2.89 8.81
N SER A 221 15.67 2.85 8.64
CA SER A 221 15.02 1.98 7.66
C SER A 221 14.51 2.78 6.46
N MET A 222 14.34 2.09 5.33
CA MET A 222 13.77 2.64 4.11
C MET A 222 12.65 1.73 3.62
N THR A 223 11.60 2.32 3.06
CA THR A 223 10.46 1.57 2.55
C THR A 223 10.90 0.68 1.40
N ASN A 224 10.50 -0.59 1.44
CA ASN A 224 10.73 -1.51 0.34
C ASN A 224 10.08 -1.00 -0.95
N PHE A 225 10.66 -1.35 -2.10
CA PHE A 225 10.04 -1.13 -3.39
C PHE A 225 9.32 -2.40 -3.85
N THR A 226 8.07 -2.28 -4.29
CA THR A 226 7.28 -3.41 -4.80
C THR A 226 7.22 -3.37 -6.32
N ALA A 227 7.87 -4.32 -6.99
CA ALA A 227 7.74 -4.52 -8.43
C ALA A 227 6.67 -5.58 -8.71
N THR A 228 5.75 -5.28 -9.61
CA THR A 228 4.80 -6.25 -10.17
C THR A 228 5.29 -6.62 -11.55
N MET A 229 5.71 -7.87 -11.72
CA MET A 229 6.14 -8.42 -13.00
C MET A 229 4.91 -8.81 -13.80
N ILE A 230 4.87 -8.39 -15.06
CA ILE A 230 3.83 -8.78 -16.00
C ILE A 230 4.45 -9.73 -17.01
N ASP A 231 3.91 -10.92 -17.01
CA ASP A 231 4.27 -12.00 -17.93
C ASP A 231 3.79 -11.70 -19.35
N ASP A 232 4.59 -12.09 -20.32
CA ASP A 232 4.29 -11.95 -21.74
C ASP A 232 4.20 -13.28 -22.51
N ASP A 233 4.24 -14.40 -21.79
CA ASP A 233 4.16 -15.74 -22.31
C ASP A 233 2.71 -16.13 -22.67
N ILE A 234 2.56 -16.77 -23.83
CA ILE A 234 1.27 -17.22 -24.34
C ILE A 234 1.27 -18.75 -24.31
N ILE A 235 0.30 -19.37 -23.63
CA ILE A 235 0.15 -20.84 -23.66
C ILE A 235 -0.95 -21.25 -24.65
N PHE A 236 -0.59 -22.11 -25.61
CA PHE A 236 -1.56 -22.80 -26.48
C PHE A 236 -1.34 -24.31 -26.47
N LYS A 237 -2.36 -25.06 -26.04
CA LYS A 237 -2.35 -26.54 -25.93
C LYS A 237 -1.11 -27.08 -25.18
N GLY A 238 -0.66 -26.40 -24.13
CA GLY A 238 0.47 -26.80 -23.29
C GLY A 238 1.86 -26.44 -23.84
N LEU A 239 1.93 -25.65 -24.91
CA LEU A 239 3.17 -25.06 -25.43
C LEU A 239 3.21 -23.58 -25.06
N SER A 240 4.34 -23.09 -24.54
CA SER A 240 4.60 -21.67 -24.35
C SER A 240 5.16 -21.03 -25.64
N TYR A 241 4.72 -19.81 -25.92
CA TYR A 241 5.08 -18.97 -27.06
C TYR A 241 5.44 -17.59 -26.55
N THR A 242 6.51 -17.01 -27.09
CA THR A 242 6.91 -15.63 -26.81
C THR A 242 6.53 -14.72 -27.98
N LEU A 243 6.49 -13.41 -27.71
CA LEU A 243 6.23 -12.40 -28.73
C LEU A 243 7.54 -11.86 -29.31
N ILE A 244 7.62 -11.84 -30.65
CA ILE A 244 8.74 -11.27 -31.40
C ILE A 244 8.29 -10.02 -32.17
N THR A 245 9.07 -8.95 -32.10
CA THR A 245 8.84 -7.73 -32.90
C THR A 245 9.71 -7.76 -34.15
N SER A 246 9.08 -7.66 -35.32
CA SER A 246 9.80 -7.55 -36.60
C SER A 246 10.55 -6.21 -36.66
N PRO A 247 11.89 -6.20 -36.85
CA PRO A 247 12.66 -4.96 -36.94
C PRO A 247 12.31 -4.14 -38.19
N ASP A 248 11.85 -4.79 -39.27
CA ASP A 248 11.53 -4.13 -40.53
C ASP A 248 10.12 -3.54 -40.56
N THR A 249 9.16 -4.19 -39.90
CA THR A 249 7.73 -3.81 -39.98
C THR A 249 7.13 -3.28 -38.68
N GLY A 250 7.82 -3.47 -37.55
CA GLY A 250 7.30 -3.15 -36.22
C GLY A 250 6.11 -4.01 -35.77
N ARG A 251 5.71 -5.01 -36.56
CA ARG A 251 4.62 -5.92 -36.21
C ARG A 251 5.10 -6.94 -35.19
N ILE A 252 4.21 -7.28 -34.25
CA ILE A 252 4.42 -8.30 -33.23
C ILE A 252 3.83 -9.62 -33.74
N TRP A 253 4.60 -10.69 -33.61
CA TRP A 253 4.25 -12.06 -34.01
C TRP A 253 4.57 -13.02 -32.87
N LEU A 254 3.99 -14.21 -32.89
CA LEU A 254 4.51 -15.32 -32.08
C LEU A 254 5.89 -15.73 -32.62
N ASP A 255 6.77 -16.19 -31.74
CA ASP A 255 8.09 -16.72 -32.08
C ASP A 255 8.06 -17.91 -33.04
N ARG A 256 6.91 -18.61 -33.14
CA ARG A 256 6.65 -19.74 -34.02
C ARG A 256 5.16 -19.90 -34.35
N ASN A 257 4.83 -20.79 -35.28
CA ASN A 257 3.44 -21.13 -35.62
C ASN A 257 2.74 -21.84 -34.44
N LEU A 258 1.46 -21.56 -34.22
CA LEU A 258 0.64 -22.29 -33.24
C LEU A 258 0.67 -23.81 -33.49
N GLY A 259 0.87 -24.57 -32.43
CA GLY A 259 1.07 -26.03 -32.44
C GLY A 259 2.51 -26.48 -32.72
N ALA A 260 3.46 -25.56 -32.96
CA ALA A 260 4.86 -25.92 -33.20
C ALA A 260 5.59 -26.20 -31.88
N THR A 261 6.35 -27.29 -31.81
CA THR A 261 7.03 -27.70 -30.57
C THR A 261 8.35 -26.96 -30.34
N ARG A 262 8.90 -26.29 -31.35
CA ARG A 262 10.11 -25.46 -31.25
C ARG A 262 10.18 -24.37 -32.32
N VAL A 263 11.02 -23.35 -32.08
CA VAL A 263 11.43 -22.37 -33.10
C VAL A 263 12.17 -23.08 -34.23
N ALA A 264 11.90 -22.67 -35.48
CA ALA A 264 12.51 -23.28 -36.66
C ALA A 264 14.03 -23.11 -36.68
N THR A 265 14.77 -24.21 -36.79
CA THR A 265 16.23 -24.16 -37.02
C THR A 265 16.61 -24.19 -38.51
N SER A 266 15.63 -24.44 -39.39
CA SER A 266 15.77 -24.41 -40.84
C SER A 266 14.40 -24.27 -41.52
N SER A 267 14.37 -23.97 -42.82
CA SER A 267 13.13 -23.83 -43.58
C SER A 267 12.32 -25.14 -43.73
N THR A 268 12.91 -26.29 -43.41
CA THR A 268 12.29 -27.61 -43.52
C THR A 268 12.17 -28.32 -42.16
N ASP A 269 12.27 -27.58 -41.06
CA ASP A 269 12.11 -28.13 -39.71
C ASP A 269 10.66 -28.53 -39.43
N SER A 270 10.37 -29.83 -39.48
CA SER A 270 9.02 -30.34 -39.30
C SER A 270 8.43 -30.08 -37.91
N ALA A 271 9.28 -29.90 -36.89
CA ALA A 271 8.84 -29.54 -35.55
C ALA A 271 8.35 -28.09 -35.43
N ALA A 272 8.73 -27.23 -36.38
CA ALA A 272 8.35 -25.82 -36.42
C ALA A 272 7.12 -25.53 -37.29
N TYR A 273 6.58 -26.53 -37.98
CA TYR A 273 5.52 -26.31 -38.94
C TYR A 273 4.18 -25.89 -38.31
N GLY A 274 3.93 -26.25 -37.06
CA GLY A 274 2.67 -25.97 -36.35
C GLY A 274 1.45 -26.70 -36.92
N HIS A 275 0.27 -26.25 -36.55
CA HIS A 275 -1.01 -26.76 -37.04
C HIS A 275 -1.33 -26.24 -38.46
N LEU A 276 -2.26 -26.91 -39.12
CA LEU A 276 -2.85 -26.49 -40.40
C LEU A 276 -4.17 -25.77 -40.13
N TYR A 277 -4.49 -24.76 -40.93
CA TYR A 277 -5.71 -23.97 -40.71
C TYR A 277 -6.55 -23.88 -41.97
N GLN A 278 -7.86 -24.08 -41.80
CA GLN A 278 -8.86 -23.81 -42.83
C GLN A 278 -9.68 -22.62 -42.36
N TRP A 279 -9.47 -21.46 -42.99
CA TRP A 279 -10.07 -20.20 -42.55
C TRP A 279 -11.58 -20.34 -42.32
N GLY A 280 -12.03 -19.93 -41.13
CA GLY A 280 -13.43 -19.98 -40.69
C GLY A 280 -13.95 -21.34 -40.26
N ARG A 281 -13.10 -22.37 -40.12
CA ARG A 281 -13.47 -23.68 -39.56
C ARG A 281 -13.02 -23.77 -38.10
N ASN A 282 -13.87 -24.32 -37.24
CA ASN A 282 -13.50 -24.59 -35.85
C ASN A 282 -12.44 -25.71 -35.76
N ASP A 283 -11.74 -25.78 -34.63
CA ASP A 283 -10.76 -26.81 -34.32
C ASP A 283 -11.45 -28.15 -33.99
N ASP A 284 -11.83 -28.87 -35.03
CA ASP A 284 -12.43 -30.20 -34.94
C ASP A 284 -11.40 -31.36 -35.04
N GLY A 285 -10.11 -31.05 -34.98
CA GLY A 285 -8.99 -32.00 -35.10
C GLY A 285 -8.38 -32.06 -36.50
N HIS A 286 -8.98 -31.41 -37.51
CA HIS A 286 -8.40 -31.31 -38.84
C HIS A 286 -7.06 -30.57 -38.87
N GLU A 287 -6.82 -29.69 -37.89
CA GLU A 287 -5.62 -28.87 -37.82
C GLU A 287 -4.35 -29.68 -37.55
N SER A 288 -4.49 -30.92 -37.06
CA SER A 288 -3.36 -31.83 -36.89
C SER A 288 -2.75 -32.21 -38.24
N ARG A 289 -1.42 -32.18 -38.33
CA ARG A 289 -0.67 -32.62 -39.52
C ARG A 289 -0.77 -34.12 -39.79
N THR A 290 -1.23 -34.89 -38.81
CA THR A 290 -1.50 -36.33 -38.97
C THR A 290 -2.96 -36.63 -39.25
N SER A 291 -3.80 -35.60 -39.46
CA SER A 291 -5.21 -35.80 -39.83
C SER A 291 -5.30 -36.41 -41.23
N ASN A 292 -6.37 -37.17 -41.46
CA ASN A 292 -6.66 -37.69 -42.79
C ASN A 292 -7.03 -36.54 -43.73
N THR A 293 -6.76 -36.69 -45.02
CA THR A 293 -7.10 -35.67 -46.02
C THR A 293 -8.28 -36.10 -46.89
N THR A 294 -9.06 -35.15 -47.39
CA THR A 294 -10.12 -35.39 -48.39
C THR A 294 -10.13 -34.27 -49.43
N THR A 295 -10.47 -34.60 -50.69
CA THR A 295 -10.65 -33.61 -51.76
C THR A 295 -12.10 -33.12 -51.85
N THR A 296 -13.03 -33.82 -51.21
CA THR A 296 -14.45 -33.48 -51.16
C THR A 296 -14.69 -32.28 -50.25
N ARG A 297 -15.32 -31.24 -50.80
CA ARG A 297 -15.67 -30.02 -50.04
C ARG A 297 -16.80 -30.32 -49.04
N ALA A 298 -16.75 -29.67 -47.90
CA ALA A 298 -17.83 -29.70 -46.93
C ALA A 298 -19.07 -28.96 -47.49
N THR A 299 -20.25 -29.51 -47.24
CA THR A 299 -21.54 -28.89 -47.61
C THR A 299 -22.09 -27.97 -46.52
N THR A 300 -21.40 -27.87 -45.38
CA THR A 300 -21.71 -26.99 -44.24
C THR A 300 -20.42 -26.28 -43.78
N ILE A 301 -20.54 -25.33 -42.85
CA ILE A 301 -19.39 -24.71 -42.16
C ILE A 301 -18.92 -25.49 -40.92
N THR A 302 -19.62 -26.58 -40.58
CA THR A 302 -19.31 -27.50 -39.48
C THR A 302 -19.31 -28.94 -40.02
N PRO A 303 -18.21 -29.40 -40.62
CA PRO A 303 -18.16 -30.73 -41.23
C PRO A 303 -18.39 -31.84 -40.20
N ALA A 304 -19.08 -32.91 -40.60
CA ALA A 304 -19.32 -34.08 -39.73
C ALA A 304 -18.09 -35.01 -39.59
N HIS A 305 -16.90 -34.54 -39.98
CA HIS A 305 -15.64 -35.29 -39.95
C HIS A 305 -14.48 -34.33 -39.70
N ASN A 306 -13.36 -34.84 -39.21
CA ASN A 306 -12.14 -34.06 -38.93
C ASN A 306 -11.07 -34.15 -40.03
N ASN A 307 -11.42 -34.58 -41.25
CA ASN A 307 -10.45 -34.62 -42.35
C ASN A 307 -10.05 -33.19 -42.77
N PHE A 308 -8.76 -32.99 -43.08
CA PHE A 308 -8.27 -31.77 -43.70
C PHE A 308 -8.64 -31.74 -45.19
N ILE A 309 -9.33 -30.69 -45.64
CA ILE A 309 -9.87 -30.64 -47.00
C ILE A 309 -8.85 -30.00 -47.96
N VAL A 310 -8.30 -30.78 -48.88
CA VAL A 310 -7.26 -30.40 -49.85
C VAL A 310 -7.82 -30.20 -51.27
N ASN A 311 -8.89 -29.41 -51.41
CA ASN A 311 -9.49 -29.17 -52.72
C ASN A 311 -8.61 -28.24 -53.58
N ASN A 312 -7.94 -28.80 -54.58
CA ASN A 312 -7.00 -28.09 -55.47
C ASN A 312 -7.69 -27.36 -56.65
N ILE A 313 -9.02 -27.45 -56.77
CA ILE A 313 -9.77 -26.77 -57.85
C ILE A 313 -10.17 -25.38 -57.38
N THR A 314 -10.83 -25.29 -56.22
CA THR A 314 -11.36 -24.01 -55.72
C THR A 314 -10.51 -23.42 -54.59
N TYR A 315 -9.54 -24.16 -54.04
CA TYR A 315 -8.76 -23.79 -52.83
C TYR A 315 -9.63 -23.41 -51.62
N ASN A 316 -10.91 -23.79 -51.65
CA ASN A 316 -11.91 -23.51 -50.63
C ASN A 316 -12.46 -24.83 -50.11
N TRP A 317 -12.41 -24.99 -48.80
CA TRP A 317 -12.75 -26.22 -48.10
C TRP A 317 -14.26 -26.49 -48.01
N THR A 318 -15.10 -25.46 -48.15
CA THR A 318 -16.57 -25.59 -48.07
C THR A 318 -17.26 -25.03 -49.31
N SER A 319 -18.37 -25.64 -49.72
CA SER A 319 -19.30 -25.12 -50.73
C SER A 319 -20.48 -24.34 -50.13
N ALA A 320 -20.63 -24.35 -48.80
CA ALA A 320 -21.75 -23.71 -48.10
C ALA A 320 -21.62 -22.17 -48.04
N ASP A 321 -20.40 -21.66 -48.16
CA ASP A 321 -20.08 -20.26 -47.85
C ASP A 321 -19.08 -19.70 -48.87
N SER A 322 -19.58 -19.42 -50.08
CA SER A 322 -18.75 -18.97 -51.21
C SER A 322 -18.21 -17.56 -51.05
N ASN A 323 -18.91 -16.69 -50.30
CA ASN A 323 -18.50 -15.30 -50.05
C ASN A 323 -17.81 -15.09 -48.69
N GLY A 324 -17.75 -16.11 -47.83
CA GLY A 324 -17.11 -16.02 -46.51
C GLY A 324 -17.99 -15.44 -45.41
N ALA A 325 -19.24 -15.06 -45.71
CA ALA A 325 -20.10 -14.36 -44.76
C ALA A 325 -20.50 -15.26 -43.57
N LEU A 326 -20.76 -16.55 -43.82
CA LEU A 326 -21.13 -17.48 -42.74
C LEU A 326 -19.93 -17.75 -41.83
N ARG A 327 -18.73 -17.86 -42.39
CA ARG A 327 -17.49 -18.05 -41.64
C ARG A 327 -17.07 -16.82 -40.85
N ALA A 328 -17.24 -15.63 -41.41
CA ALA A 328 -17.00 -14.37 -40.70
C ALA A 328 -17.96 -14.21 -39.52
N ALA A 329 -19.27 -14.42 -39.74
CA ALA A 329 -20.27 -14.33 -38.68
C ALA A 329 -20.05 -15.34 -37.55
N ALA A 330 -19.55 -16.54 -37.86
CA ALA A 330 -19.24 -17.56 -36.86
C ALA A 330 -18.03 -17.23 -35.96
N TRP A 331 -17.20 -16.25 -36.35
CA TRP A 331 -16.00 -15.82 -35.62
C TRP A 331 -16.20 -14.48 -34.89
N GLU A 332 -17.31 -13.77 -35.14
CA GLU A 332 -17.66 -12.53 -34.45
C GLU A 332 -18.38 -12.76 -33.10
N SER A 333 -18.81 -14.01 -32.81
CA SER A 333 -19.52 -14.42 -31.60
C SER A 333 -18.62 -15.08 -30.57
#